data_AF-A0A7Z8ZKD1-F1
#
_entry.id   AF-A0A7Z8ZKD1-F1
#
_cell.length_a   1.000
_cell.length_b   1.000
_cell.length_c   1.000
_cell.angle_alpha   90.00
_cell.angle_beta   90.00
_cell.angle_gamma   90.00
#
_symmetry.space_group_name_H-M   'P 1'
#
loop_
_entity.id
_entity.type
_entity.pdbx_description
1 polymer ?
#
loop_
_entity_poly.entity_id
_entity_poly.type
_entity_poly.pdbx_seq_one_letter_code
_entity_poly.pdbx_strand_id
1 'polypeptide(L)'
;MNVFEMEGFLRGKCVPRDLKVNETNAEYLVRKFAEAEAKCAALAERIEELQTKPTPDSFGIIGENIRTQDNRITSDPMFCVYQKREIVVDADYDYDRIVWVDEDSNEANKLQSRRLELLHENFREPPEKWRRVAVKDIDEFVTCCFTEQGCKDYLAANGHNLRLPFIYVKSGFRNAEYIGIRNWLAGIRIKGE
;
A
#
# COMPACT_ATOMS: atom_id res chain seq x y z
N MET A 1 0.16 -42.05 -9.09
CA MET A 1 0.60 -42.93 -10.18
C MET A 1 0.79 -42.07 -11.41
N ASN A 2 1.97 -42.05 -11.99
CA ASN A 2 2.22 -41.33 -13.25
C ASN A 2 1.67 -42.13 -14.45
N VAL A 3 1.68 -41.54 -15.65
CA VAL A 3 1.15 -42.17 -16.87
C VAL A 3 1.90 -43.48 -17.21
N PHE A 4 3.22 -43.51 -17.05
CA PHE A 4 4.05 -44.70 -17.32
C PHE A 4 3.74 -45.86 -16.35
N GLU A 5 3.54 -45.57 -15.06
CA GLU A 5 3.15 -46.55 -14.04
C GLU A 5 1.76 -47.11 -14.32
N MET A 6 0.81 -46.24 -14.71
CA MET A 6 -0.55 -46.65 -15.08
C MET A 6 -0.52 -47.57 -16.32
N GLU A 7 0.24 -47.21 -17.34
CA GLU A 7 0.38 -48.03 -18.56
C GLU A 7 1.06 -49.38 -18.25
N GLY A 8 2.10 -49.37 -17.40
CA GLY A 8 2.76 -50.58 -16.93
C GLY A 8 1.81 -51.50 -16.16
N PHE A 9 0.98 -50.94 -15.28
CA PHE A 9 -0.03 -51.68 -14.53
C PHE A 9 -1.10 -52.29 -15.44
N LEU A 10 -1.66 -51.50 -16.36
CA LEU A 10 -2.71 -51.95 -17.28
C LEU A 10 -2.21 -53.03 -18.26
N ARG A 11 -0.91 -53.04 -18.58
CA ARG A 11 -0.28 -54.07 -19.42
C ARG A 11 0.24 -55.27 -18.62
N GLY A 12 0.05 -55.32 -17.30
CA GLY A 12 0.53 -56.39 -16.43
C GLY A 12 2.05 -56.44 -16.27
N LYS A 13 2.76 -55.34 -16.60
CA LYS A 13 4.22 -55.21 -16.51
C LYS A 13 4.69 -54.61 -15.18
N CYS A 14 3.77 -54.10 -14.36
CA CYS A 14 4.05 -53.44 -13.09
C CYS A 14 2.95 -53.75 -12.07
N VAL A 15 3.31 -53.80 -10.78
CA VAL A 15 2.37 -53.95 -9.66
C VAL A 15 2.41 -52.67 -8.81
N PRO A 16 1.27 -52.00 -8.55
CA PRO A 16 1.24 -50.79 -7.75
C PRO A 16 1.72 -51.06 -6.33
N ARG A 17 2.55 -50.17 -5.80
CA ARG A 17 3.17 -50.33 -4.47
C ARG A 17 2.14 -50.44 -3.34
N ASP A 18 0.99 -49.82 -3.51
CA ASP A 18 -0.07 -49.74 -2.51
C ASP A 18 -1.26 -50.69 -2.81
N LEU A 19 -1.03 -51.68 -3.68
CA LEU A 19 -1.94 -52.81 -3.85
C LEU A 19 -1.97 -53.64 -2.56
N LYS A 20 -3.17 -53.88 -2.02
CA LYS A 20 -3.30 -54.66 -0.77
C LYS A 20 -3.18 -56.16 -1.04
N VAL A 21 -2.78 -56.91 -0.03
CA VAL A 21 -2.76 -58.38 -0.11
C VAL A 21 -4.18 -58.89 -0.33
N ASN A 22 -4.34 -59.82 -1.28
CA ASN A 22 -5.63 -60.36 -1.73
C ASN A 22 -6.58 -59.34 -2.39
N GLU A 23 -6.10 -58.17 -2.81
CA GLU A 23 -6.85 -57.21 -3.63
C GLU A 23 -6.60 -57.50 -5.11
N THR A 24 -7.66 -57.71 -5.88
CA THR A 24 -7.59 -57.86 -7.33
C THR A 24 -7.30 -56.51 -8.00
N ASN A 25 -6.78 -56.53 -9.23
CA ASN A 25 -6.54 -55.30 -9.99
C ASN A 25 -7.81 -54.46 -10.19
N ALA A 26 -8.97 -55.12 -10.31
CA ALA A 26 -10.26 -54.44 -10.43
C ALA A 26 -10.63 -53.73 -9.12
N GLU A 27 -10.51 -54.42 -7.98
CA GLU A 27 -10.76 -53.83 -6.65
C GLU A 27 -9.83 -52.66 -6.36
N TYR A 28 -8.56 -52.77 -6.74
CA TYR A 28 -7.59 -51.68 -6.64
C TYR A 28 -8.04 -50.44 -7.41
N LEU A 29 -8.44 -50.61 -8.67
CA LEU A 29 -8.90 -49.52 -9.52
C LEU A 29 -10.16 -48.88 -8.95
N VAL A 30 -11.15 -49.68 -8.54
CA VAL A 30 -12.38 -49.19 -7.91
C VAL A 30 -12.06 -48.37 -6.66
N ARG A 31 -11.17 -48.85 -5.79
CA ARG A 31 -10.72 -48.10 -4.61
C ARG A 31 -10.05 -46.79 -5.00
N LYS A 32 -9.19 -46.79 -6.01
CA LYS A 32 -8.48 -45.58 -6.45
C LYS A 32 -9.39 -44.54 -7.10
N PHE A 33 -10.38 -44.97 -7.88
CA PHE A 33 -11.39 -44.08 -8.40
C PHE A 33 -12.25 -43.49 -7.27
N ALA A 34 -12.67 -44.31 -6.31
CA ALA A 34 -13.40 -43.82 -5.14
C ALA A 34 -12.57 -42.83 -4.29
N GLU A 35 -11.28 -43.09 -4.07
CA GLU A 35 -10.36 -42.15 -3.39
C GLU A 35 -10.21 -40.82 -4.17
N ALA A 36 -10.18 -40.88 -5.51
CA ALA A 36 -10.09 -39.69 -6.35
C ALA A 36 -11.39 -38.89 -6.36
N GLU A 37 -12.53 -39.56 -6.48
CA GLU A 37 -13.87 -38.96 -6.38
C GLU A 37 -14.08 -38.28 -5.03
N ALA A 38 -13.69 -38.93 -3.93
CA ALA A 38 -13.75 -38.35 -2.59
C ALA A 38 -12.89 -37.08 -2.46
N LYS A 39 -11.68 -37.06 -3.06
CA LYS A 39 -10.83 -35.86 -3.09
C LYS A 39 -11.44 -34.75 -3.93
N CYS A 40 -12.02 -35.08 -5.09
CA CYS A 40 -12.70 -34.11 -5.94
C CYS A 40 -13.91 -33.50 -5.22
N ALA A 41 -14.72 -34.32 -4.53
CA ALA A 41 -15.85 -33.84 -3.73
C ALA A 41 -15.40 -32.90 -2.60
N ALA A 42 -14.36 -33.28 -1.84
CA ALA A 42 -13.81 -32.43 -0.78
C ALA A 42 -13.23 -31.10 -1.31
N LEU A 43 -12.58 -31.12 -2.47
CA LEU A 43 -12.09 -29.89 -3.11
C LEU A 43 -13.23 -29.00 -3.61
N ALA A 44 -14.29 -29.59 -4.17
CA ALA A 44 -15.47 -28.87 -4.62
C ALA A 44 -16.16 -28.16 -3.45
N GLU A 45 -16.36 -28.87 -2.33
CA GLU A 45 -16.92 -28.31 -1.09
C GLU A 45 -16.05 -27.16 -0.56
N ARG A 46 -14.72 -27.32 -0.58
CA ARG A 46 -13.80 -26.24 -0.16
C ARG A 46 -13.84 -25.02 -1.08
N ILE A 47 -13.99 -25.22 -2.39
CA ILE A 47 -14.16 -24.11 -3.36
C ILE A 47 -15.48 -23.39 -3.09
N GLU A 48 -16.57 -24.12 -2.87
CA GLU A 48 -17.87 -23.56 -2.56
C GLU A 48 -17.85 -22.78 -1.24
N GLU A 49 -17.19 -23.30 -0.21
CA GLU A 49 -16.98 -22.59 1.05
C GLU A 49 -16.18 -21.28 0.86
N LEU A 50 -15.14 -21.29 0.01
CA LEU A 50 -14.35 -20.10 -0.27
C LEU A 50 -15.11 -19.07 -1.11
N GLN A 51 -15.95 -19.51 -2.04
CA GLN A 51 -16.79 -18.64 -2.87
C GLN A 51 -17.95 -18.02 -2.07
N THR A 52 -18.45 -18.73 -1.08
CA THR A 52 -19.55 -18.25 -0.23
C THR A 52 -19.09 -17.35 0.92
N LYS A 53 -17.77 -17.29 1.20
CA LYS A 53 -17.23 -16.36 2.19
C LYS A 53 -17.59 -14.92 1.83
N PRO A 54 -18.38 -14.23 2.65
CA PRO A 54 -18.75 -12.87 2.36
C PRO A 54 -17.50 -12.00 2.38
N THR A 55 -17.39 -11.13 1.37
CA THR A 55 -16.43 -10.04 1.38
C THR A 55 -16.65 -9.22 2.66
N PRO A 56 -15.60 -8.91 3.43
CA PRO A 56 -15.73 -8.09 4.63
C PRO A 56 -16.51 -6.79 4.38
N ASP A 57 -17.38 -6.40 5.32
CA ASP A 57 -18.21 -5.19 5.21
C ASP A 57 -17.37 -3.91 5.00
N SER A 58 -16.13 -3.91 5.49
CA SER A 58 -15.16 -2.83 5.28
C SER A 58 -14.90 -2.54 3.80
N PHE A 59 -14.92 -3.55 2.92
CA PHE A 59 -14.80 -3.34 1.48
C PHE A 59 -16.04 -2.72 0.87
N GLY A 60 -17.23 -3.02 1.40
CA GLY A 60 -18.47 -2.34 1.01
C GLY A 60 -18.45 -0.85 1.36
N ILE A 61 -17.92 -0.50 2.55
CA ILE A 61 -17.72 0.90 2.96
C ILE A 61 -16.70 1.60 2.06
N ILE A 62 -15.59 0.94 1.72
CA ILE A 62 -14.60 1.48 0.78
C ILE A 62 -15.24 1.70 -0.60
N GLY A 63 -15.99 0.72 -1.11
CA GLY A 63 -16.70 0.81 -2.38
C GLY A 63 -17.70 1.96 -2.41
N GLU A 64 -18.44 2.16 -1.32
CA GLU A 64 -19.39 3.27 -1.20
C GLU A 64 -18.70 4.63 -1.21
N ASN A 65 -17.66 4.80 -0.39
CA ASN A 65 -16.86 6.03 -0.38
C ASN A 65 -16.24 6.30 -1.76
N ILE A 66 -15.75 5.27 -2.45
CA ILE A 66 -15.22 5.40 -3.81
C ILE A 66 -16.26 5.99 -4.79
N ARG A 67 -17.53 5.59 -4.67
CA ARG A 67 -18.62 6.01 -5.56
C ARG A 67 -19.17 7.40 -5.23
N THR A 68 -19.18 7.79 -3.96
CA THR A 68 -19.91 8.99 -3.49
C THR A 68 -19.02 10.17 -3.11
N GLN A 69 -17.75 9.95 -2.77
CA GLN A 69 -16.85 11.06 -2.40
C GLN A 69 -16.51 11.96 -3.61
N ASP A 70 -16.08 13.18 -3.32
CA ASP A 70 -15.53 14.08 -4.35
C ASP A 70 -14.17 13.57 -4.84
N ASN A 71 -14.05 13.39 -6.15
CA ASN A 71 -12.81 12.96 -6.80
C ASN A 71 -11.80 14.10 -7.00
N ARG A 72 -12.07 15.32 -6.50
CA ARG A 72 -11.22 16.52 -6.59
C ARG A 72 -10.75 16.80 -8.02
N ILE A 73 -11.69 16.76 -8.96
CA ILE A 73 -11.46 17.05 -10.40
C ILE A 73 -10.45 16.06 -11.04
N THR A 74 -10.24 14.87 -10.45
CA THR A 74 -9.35 13.82 -10.97
C THR A 74 -10.16 12.58 -11.34
N SER A 75 -9.98 12.03 -12.54
CA SER A 75 -10.72 10.81 -12.97
C SER A 75 -10.39 9.59 -12.11
N ASP A 76 -9.12 9.44 -11.74
CA ASP A 76 -8.60 8.33 -10.94
C ASP A 76 -7.88 8.87 -9.69
N PRO A 77 -8.60 9.31 -8.64
CA PRO A 77 -8.01 10.02 -7.51
C PRO A 77 -7.26 9.05 -6.59
N MET A 78 -5.96 9.31 -6.42
CA MET A 78 -5.10 8.71 -5.40
C MET A 78 -5.03 9.66 -4.20
N PHE A 79 -5.77 9.36 -3.14
CA PHE A 79 -5.73 10.16 -1.91
C PHE A 79 -4.44 9.87 -1.16
N CYS A 80 -3.64 10.89 -0.92
CA CYS A 80 -2.35 10.79 -0.27
C CYS A 80 -2.31 11.70 0.94
N VAL A 81 -1.70 11.20 2.02
CA VAL A 81 -1.28 12.01 3.15
C VAL A 81 0.14 12.48 2.89
N TYR A 82 0.33 13.79 3.01
CA TYR A 82 1.61 14.46 2.97
C TYR A 82 1.90 15.12 4.31
N GLN A 83 3.18 15.34 4.60
CA GLN A 83 3.64 16.17 5.69
C GLN A 83 4.61 17.24 5.16
N LYS A 84 4.78 18.33 5.89
CA LYS A 84 5.78 19.35 5.57
C LYS A 84 7.12 18.94 6.15
N ARG A 85 8.15 18.94 5.30
CA ARG A 85 9.54 18.74 5.71
C ARG A 85 10.37 19.91 5.26
N GLU A 86 11.17 20.45 6.17
CA GLU A 86 12.16 21.46 5.83
C GLU A 86 13.42 20.83 5.29
N ILE A 87 13.91 21.41 4.20
CA ILE A 87 15.20 21.10 3.64
C ILE A 87 16.05 22.36 3.54
N VAL A 88 17.35 22.17 3.71
CA VAL A 88 18.34 23.20 3.40
C VAL A 88 18.51 23.23 1.89
N VAL A 89 18.41 24.42 1.33
CA VAL A 89 18.65 24.70 -0.09
C VAL A 89 19.69 25.80 -0.23
N ASP A 90 20.21 25.94 -1.44
CA ASP A 90 21.11 27.04 -1.79
C ASP A 90 20.30 28.34 -1.95
N ALA A 91 20.87 29.45 -1.49
CA ALA A 91 20.22 30.77 -1.48
C ALA A 91 20.03 31.36 -2.88
N ASP A 92 20.71 30.82 -3.91
CA ASP A 92 20.54 31.24 -5.29
C ASP A 92 19.36 30.54 -6.00
N TYR A 93 18.70 29.58 -5.32
CA TYR A 93 17.55 28.84 -5.84
C TYR A 93 16.24 29.27 -5.17
N ASP A 94 15.15 28.57 -5.48
CA ASP A 94 13.83 28.84 -4.90
C ASP A 94 13.76 28.38 -3.43
N TYR A 95 13.63 29.33 -2.50
CA TYR A 95 13.55 29.13 -1.04
C TYR A 95 12.38 29.91 -0.43
N ASP A 96 11.89 29.47 0.73
CA ASP A 96 10.78 30.13 1.43
C ASP A 96 11.27 31.17 2.44
N ARG A 97 12.40 30.89 3.12
CA ARG A 97 13.01 31.81 4.08
C ARG A 97 14.50 31.59 4.25
N ILE A 98 15.16 32.59 4.82
CA ILE A 98 16.56 32.53 5.22
C ILE A 98 16.63 32.52 6.73
N VAL A 99 17.43 31.61 7.28
CA VAL A 99 17.66 31.47 8.72
C VAL A 99 19.15 31.48 9.02
N TRP A 100 19.48 31.95 10.21
CA TRP A 100 20.79 31.80 10.78
C TRP A 100 20.75 30.63 11.75
N VAL A 101 21.64 29.66 11.58
CA VAL A 101 21.74 28.51 12.46
C VAL A 101 23.14 28.41 13.05
N ASP A 102 23.23 27.94 14.29
CA ASP A 102 24.50 27.67 14.95
C ASP A 102 25.07 26.28 14.59
N GLU A 103 26.18 25.90 15.23
CA GLU A 103 26.81 24.57 15.09
C GLU A 103 25.90 23.42 15.51
N ASP A 104 25.03 23.66 16.50
CA ASP A 104 24.09 22.68 17.05
C ASP A 104 22.76 22.65 16.26
N SER A 105 22.69 23.38 15.15
CA SER A 105 21.51 23.54 14.29
C SER A 105 20.31 24.22 14.95
N ASN A 106 20.53 25.04 15.98
CA ASN A 106 19.50 25.89 16.54
C ASN A 106 19.33 27.15 15.70
N GLU A 107 18.07 27.50 15.39
CA GLU A 107 17.75 28.74 14.69
C GLU A 107 17.90 29.98 15.60
N ALA A 108 18.48 31.04 15.05
CA ALA A 108 18.61 32.33 15.73
C ALA A 108 17.23 32.93 16.06
N ASN A 109 17.10 33.49 17.26
CA ASN A 109 15.89 34.26 17.58
C ASN A 109 15.81 35.57 16.76
N LYS A 110 14.65 36.23 16.77
CA LYS A 110 14.38 37.42 15.94
C LYS A 110 15.39 38.57 16.11
N LEU A 111 15.89 38.80 17.32
CA LEU A 111 16.87 39.86 17.58
C LEU A 111 18.27 39.46 17.08
N GLN A 112 18.67 38.21 17.33
CA GLN A 112 19.94 37.66 16.88
C GLN A 112 20.01 37.62 15.34
N SER A 113 18.96 37.12 14.70
CA SER A 113 18.85 37.05 13.24
C SER A 113 19.01 38.43 12.60
N ARG A 114 18.34 39.48 13.12
CA ARG A 114 18.51 40.86 12.64
C ARG A 114 19.96 41.35 12.77
N ARG A 115 20.63 41.05 13.88
CA ARG A 115 22.02 41.47 14.09
C ARG A 115 22.97 40.75 13.14
N LEU A 116 22.76 39.46 12.91
CA LEU A 116 23.57 38.65 11.99
C LEU A 116 23.36 39.09 10.54
N GLU A 117 22.11 39.38 10.14
CA GLU A 117 21.81 39.89 8.80
C GLU A 117 22.51 41.24 8.57
N LEU A 118 22.48 42.15 9.55
CA LEU A 118 23.23 43.42 9.47
C LEU A 118 24.75 43.20 9.31
N LEU A 119 25.33 42.19 9.95
CA LEU A 119 26.75 41.88 9.75
C LEU A 119 27.00 41.41 8.32
N HIS A 120 26.15 40.52 7.80
CA HIS A 120 26.23 40.00 6.45
C HIS A 120 26.07 41.09 5.38
N GLU A 121 25.06 41.96 5.50
CA GLU A 121 24.82 43.09 4.59
C GLU A 121 26.00 44.07 4.57
N ASN A 122 26.69 44.25 5.70
CA ASN A 122 27.88 45.08 5.81
C ASN A 122 29.18 44.35 5.46
N PHE A 123 29.11 43.16 4.83
CA PHE A 123 30.24 42.32 4.45
C PHE A 123 31.20 42.02 5.61
N ARG A 124 30.68 41.93 6.84
CA ARG A 124 31.43 41.52 8.03
C ARG A 124 31.28 40.03 8.24
N GLU A 125 32.36 39.39 8.67
CA GLU A 125 32.30 37.97 9.06
C GLU A 125 31.32 37.80 10.23
N PRO A 126 30.36 36.87 10.12
CA PRO A 126 29.51 36.53 11.25
C PRO A 126 30.37 35.93 12.36
N PRO A 127 29.91 35.98 13.63
CA PRO A 127 30.59 35.31 14.72
C PRO A 127 30.83 33.84 14.38
N GLU A 128 31.95 33.30 14.86
CA GLU A 128 32.28 31.88 14.76
C GLU A 128 31.03 31.05 15.15
N LYS A 129 30.78 29.96 14.41
CA LYS A 129 29.65 29.01 14.58
C LYS A 129 28.32 29.36 13.91
N TRP A 130 28.10 30.60 13.46
CA TRP A 130 26.84 30.96 12.79
C TRP A 130 26.94 30.85 11.26
N ARG A 131 26.02 30.11 10.66
CA ARG A 131 25.88 29.98 9.21
C ARG A 131 24.53 30.49 8.73
N ARG A 132 24.55 31.20 7.61
CA ARG A 132 23.36 31.69 6.90
C ARG A 132 22.90 30.62 5.93
N VAL A 133 21.65 30.18 6.05
CA VAL A 133 21.13 29.04 5.30
C VAL A 133 19.75 29.38 4.75
N ALA A 134 19.50 29.03 3.48
CA ALA A 134 18.18 29.10 2.88
C ALA A 134 17.40 27.80 3.14
N VAL A 135 16.13 27.92 3.50
CA VAL A 135 15.27 26.80 3.88
C VAL A 135 14.02 26.81 3.03
N LYS A 136 13.59 25.61 2.64
CA LYS A 136 12.37 25.37 1.89
C LYS A 136 11.52 24.30 2.56
N ASP A 137 10.22 24.55 2.65
CA ASP A 137 9.21 23.56 3.02
C ASP A 137 8.81 22.76 1.78
N ILE A 138 9.08 21.45 1.81
CA ILE A 138 8.65 20.53 0.77
C ILE A 138 7.56 19.60 1.28
N ASP A 139 6.75 19.13 0.34
CA ASP A 139 5.72 18.13 0.59
C ASP A 139 6.34 16.73 0.56
N GLU A 140 6.46 16.11 1.73
CA GLU A 140 6.95 14.75 1.88
C GLU A 140 5.78 13.76 1.93
N PHE A 141 5.82 12.75 1.06
CA PHE A 141 4.81 11.71 1.00
C PHE A 141 4.87 10.82 2.24
N VAL A 142 3.71 10.58 2.87
CA VAL A 142 3.59 9.70 4.03
C VAL A 142 2.93 8.38 3.64
N THR A 143 1.71 8.44 3.10
CA THR A 143 0.95 7.24 2.71
C THR A 143 -0.12 7.56 1.67
N CYS A 144 -0.61 6.52 0.99
CA CYS A 144 -1.72 6.60 0.04
C CYS A 144 -2.87 5.71 0.52
N CYS A 145 -4.09 6.20 0.39
CA CYS A 145 -5.32 5.47 0.69
C CYS A 145 -6.23 5.41 -0.55
N PHE A 146 -7.17 4.45 -0.56
CA PHE A 146 -8.16 4.32 -1.63
C PHE A 146 -9.26 5.40 -1.57
N THR A 147 -9.48 6.00 -0.41
CA THR A 147 -10.54 6.98 -0.15
C THR A 147 -10.01 8.14 0.68
N GLU A 148 -10.67 9.29 0.58
CA GLU A 148 -10.41 10.45 1.44
C GLU A 148 -10.64 10.10 2.92
N GLN A 149 -11.70 9.33 3.20
CA GLN A 149 -11.99 8.88 4.55
C GLN A 149 -10.85 8.03 5.12
N GLY A 150 -10.24 7.15 4.32
CA GLY A 150 -9.07 6.38 4.77
C GLY A 150 -7.88 7.28 5.15
N CYS A 151 -7.65 8.39 4.43
CA CYS A 151 -6.66 9.37 4.82
C CYS A 151 -7.03 10.10 6.12
N LYS A 152 -8.31 10.47 6.30
CA LYS A 152 -8.81 11.09 7.53
C LYS A 152 -8.63 10.15 8.74
N ASP A 153 -8.95 8.88 8.59
CA ASP A 153 -8.80 7.85 9.62
C ASP A 153 -7.33 7.65 9.99
N TYR A 154 -6.43 7.61 8.98
CA TYR A 154 -5.00 7.55 9.21
C TYR A 154 -4.48 8.77 9.99
N LEU A 155 -4.92 9.98 9.62
CA LEU A 155 -4.55 11.21 10.33
C LEU A 155 -5.10 11.26 11.75
N ALA A 156 -6.32 10.76 11.98
CA ALA A 156 -6.87 10.65 13.32
C ALA A 156 -6.03 9.71 14.20
N ALA A 157 -5.54 8.59 13.64
CA ALA A 157 -4.76 7.60 14.36
C ALA A 157 -3.28 8.01 14.56
N ASN A 158 -2.65 8.61 13.55
CA ASN A 158 -1.19 8.80 13.51
C ASN A 158 -0.75 10.26 13.27
N GLY A 159 -1.69 11.20 13.07
CA GLY A 159 -1.37 12.58 12.71
C GLY A 159 -0.51 13.33 13.74
N HIS A 160 -0.55 12.92 15.00
CA HIS A 160 0.29 13.48 16.07
C HIS A 160 1.80 13.22 15.87
N ASN A 161 2.17 12.22 15.06
CA ASN A 161 3.56 11.92 14.73
C ASN A 161 4.05 12.64 13.46
N LEU A 162 3.19 13.43 12.81
CA LEU A 162 3.48 14.07 11.53
C LEU A 162 3.58 15.58 11.69
N ARG A 163 4.44 16.20 10.88
CA ARG A 163 4.62 17.66 10.87
C ARG A 163 3.70 18.33 9.85
N LEU A 164 2.74 19.12 10.33
CA LEU A 164 1.77 19.86 9.49
C LEU A 164 1.15 18.98 8.38
N PRO A 165 0.54 17.83 8.72
CA PRO A 165 0.06 16.90 7.73
C PRO A 165 -1.18 17.41 6.99
N PHE A 166 -1.33 17.04 5.72
CA PHE A 166 -2.48 17.40 4.90
C PHE A 166 -2.82 16.32 3.87
N ILE A 167 -4.05 16.35 3.35
CA ILE A 167 -4.54 15.40 2.34
C ILE A 167 -4.47 16.05 0.95
N TYR A 168 -3.71 15.41 0.07
CA TYR A 168 -3.55 15.78 -1.33
C TYR A 168 -4.10 14.67 -2.25
N VAL A 169 -4.53 15.02 -3.45
CA VAL A 169 -4.99 14.03 -4.45
C VAL A 169 -4.00 14.00 -5.59
N LYS A 170 -3.34 12.86 -5.77
CA LYS A 170 -2.56 12.55 -6.97
C LYS A 170 -3.45 11.92 -8.03
N SER A 171 -3.00 12.01 -9.27
CA SER A 171 -3.63 11.31 -10.38
C SER A 171 -3.08 9.90 -10.52
N GLY A 172 -3.97 8.91 -10.50
CA GLY A 172 -3.71 7.53 -10.91
C GLY A 172 -3.79 7.32 -12.42
N PHE A 173 -3.86 8.39 -13.23
CA PHE A 173 -3.97 8.30 -14.67
C PHE A 173 -2.82 7.46 -15.26
N ARG A 174 -3.16 6.54 -16.17
CA ARG A 174 -2.26 5.55 -16.80
C ARG A 174 -1.67 4.51 -15.84
N ASN A 175 -2.13 4.43 -14.60
CA ASN A 175 -1.82 3.31 -13.71
C ASN A 175 -2.92 2.25 -13.80
N ALA A 176 -2.79 1.32 -14.76
CA ALA A 176 -3.80 0.29 -15.02
C ALA A 176 -4.06 -0.62 -13.80
N GLU A 177 -3.02 -0.92 -13.01
CA GLU A 177 -3.13 -1.74 -11.80
C GLU A 177 -3.99 -1.04 -10.75
N TYR A 178 -3.67 0.23 -10.44
CA TYR A 178 -4.44 1.02 -9.49
C TYR A 178 -5.90 1.20 -9.92
N ILE A 179 -6.11 1.55 -11.18
CA ILE A 179 -7.45 1.73 -11.77
C ILE A 179 -8.25 0.43 -11.66
N GLY A 180 -7.65 -0.71 -12.00
CA GLY A 180 -8.28 -2.02 -11.90
C GLY A 180 -8.74 -2.36 -10.49
N ILE A 181 -7.85 -2.22 -9.49
CA ILE A 181 -8.17 -2.48 -8.09
C ILE A 181 -9.26 -1.51 -7.59
N ARG A 182 -9.13 -0.22 -7.90
CA ARG A 182 -10.09 0.80 -7.45
C ARG A 182 -11.48 0.55 -8.04
N ASN A 183 -11.57 0.19 -9.32
CA ASN A 183 -12.85 -0.15 -9.96
C ASN A 183 -13.46 -1.44 -9.41
N TRP A 184 -12.62 -2.44 -9.10
CA TRP A 184 -13.10 -3.66 -8.44
C TRP A 184 -13.68 -3.36 -7.04
N LEU A 185 -12.98 -2.56 -6.24
CA LEU A 185 -13.47 -2.10 -4.93
C LEU A 185 -14.78 -1.30 -5.07
N ALA A 186 -14.88 -0.42 -6.08
CA ALA A 186 -16.10 0.34 -6.37
C ALA A 186 -17.32 -0.54 -6.67
N GLY A 187 -17.11 -1.77 -7.15
CA GLY A 187 -18.16 -2.73 -7.47
C GLY A 187 -18.73 -3.45 -6.24
N ILE A 188 -18.02 -3.43 -5.11
CA ILE A 188 -18.46 -4.09 -3.88
C ILE A 188 -19.55 -3.24 -3.21
N ARG A 189 -20.58 -3.90 -2.67
CA ARG A 189 -21.70 -3.28 -1.95
C ARG A 189 -21.87 -3.93 -0.59
N ILE A 190 -22.38 -3.16 0.37
CA ILE A 190 -22.79 -3.70 1.67
C ILE A 190 -24.05 -4.55 1.43
N LYS A 191 -24.06 -5.80 1.91
CA LYS A 191 -25.24 -6.67 1.78
C LYS A 191 -26.35 -6.14 2.68
N GLY A 192 -27.44 -5.63 2.11
CA GLY A 192 -28.57 -5.08 2.88
C GLY A 192 -29.36 -3.97 2.19
N GLU A 193 -28.91 -3.48 1.03
CA GLU A 193 -29.64 -2.61 0.11
C GLU A 193 -29.86 -3.27 -1.26
#